data_AF-A0A955DDD6-F1
#
_entry.id   AF-A0A955DDD6-F1
#
_cell.length_a   1.000
_cell.length_b   1.000
_cell.length_c   1.000
_cell.angle_alpha   90.00
_cell.angle_beta   90.00
_cell.angle_gamma   90.00
#
_symmetry.space_group_name_H-M   'P 1'
#
loop_
_entity.id
_entity.type
_entity.pdbx_description
1 polymer ?
#
loop_
_entity_poly.entity_id
_entity_poly.type
_entity_poly.pdbx_seq_one_letter_code
_entity_poly.pdbx_strand_id
1 'polypeptide(L)'
;MTNRRNTIFGALVLLAAMARHGAATPPAPPAVVDWIRTHAAPFSTPEAGHGFDDLRAFGDMVGDARIVGLGETTHGTREIFQMKHRLLEYLVVEHGFTVFGLEASLPDCVAINDYVLHGRGDAETALHGQGFWTWDTEEVLDMIRWMRAYNDDPAHDRKIRFSGYDMQSLPPALSVALDYVRAIDAARADILAADLDALRTADARTIANVPPEGRRAMRDAADGLVATYDEHRDEWIAATSADAFDLARWHAVIVGQYAEMLDSSVVGHQGAIATMQRVGMAFGPAGLTIRTYLDHVDFARVDAFEPLLAAAAGDLDAFLIGYQSRLDHDARQAYRDRADALVTLLAEHRDEYVGRWSEEAWTAAAQAAATMRAFFEAADAFVGMGALDAMPNVRDRCMAENIAWILDREGPDARMVVWAHNGHIMARPSAPGTGPMGDTLRRTFGADYVPVGFLFDRGGFQAIWRPGPDEAWDGAPALRPFTVGASAPGTHDAAFAATGLARCIVDLRTVPREGAVNDWFRTPRSMRTIGAIFSPAAERNFATPVELANWFDLAIFFAETTPARPARLTREQFGMPPRRDG
;
A
#
# COMPACT_ATOMS: atom_id res chain seq x y z
N MET A 1 -10.15 39.33 -42.56
CA MET A 1 -11.33 39.76 -41.78
C MET A 1 -12.09 38.51 -41.34
N THR A 2 -12.81 38.59 -40.21
CA THR A 2 -13.45 37.51 -39.38
C THR A 2 -12.47 36.74 -38.49
N ASN A 3 -12.66 36.57 -37.16
CA ASN A 3 -13.56 37.15 -36.17
C ASN A 3 -12.98 36.79 -34.78
N ARG A 4 -12.37 37.76 -34.04
CA ARG A 4 -11.86 37.58 -32.67
C ARG A 4 -12.81 38.27 -31.69
N ARG A 5 -13.97 37.69 -31.41
CA ARG A 5 -14.88 38.13 -30.34
C ARG A 5 -15.75 36.93 -29.92
N ASN A 6 -15.24 36.09 -29.02
CA ASN A 6 -16.08 35.20 -28.18
C ASN A 6 -15.35 34.56 -26.98
N THR A 7 -14.11 34.96 -26.65
CA THR A 7 -13.33 34.29 -25.59
C THR A 7 -13.31 34.99 -24.23
N ILE A 8 -14.17 35.99 -23.98
CA ILE A 8 -14.06 36.84 -22.78
C ILE A 8 -15.17 36.60 -21.73
N PHE A 9 -16.21 35.80 -22.01
CA PHE A 9 -17.28 35.55 -21.02
C PHE A 9 -17.15 34.24 -20.23
N GLY A 10 -16.19 33.36 -20.56
CA GLY A 10 -15.95 32.10 -19.84
C GLY A 10 -14.95 32.19 -18.67
N ALA A 11 -14.14 33.25 -18.60
CA ALA A 11 -13.07 33.37 -17.61
C ALA A 11 -13.52 33.90 -16.23
N LEU A 12 -14.72 34.50 -16.13
CA LEU A 12 -15.21 35.12 -14.89
C LEU A 12 -16.03 34.19 -13.98
N VAL A 13 -16.37 32.97 -14.43
CA VAL A 13 -17.05 31.96 -13.60
C VAL A 13 -16.06 30.99 -12.94
N LEU A 14 -14.88 30.75 -13.54
CA LEU A 14 -13.84 29.92 -12.91
C LEU A 14 -13.02 30.66 -11.83
N LEU A 15 -12.90 31.99 -11.91
CA LEU A 15 -12.16 32.80 -10.94
C LEU A 15 -12.86 32.94 -9.57
N ALA A 16 -14.14 32.54 -9.45
CA ALA A 16 -14.85 32.46 -8.16
C ALA A 16 -14.63 31.12 -7.44
N ALA A 17 -14.11 30.09 -8.11
CA ALA A 17 -13.75 28.81 -7.49
C ALA A 17 -12.30 28.80 -6.96
N MET A 18 -11.45 29.73 -7.40
CA MET A 18 -10.02 29.78 -7.08
C MET A 18 -9.67 30.72 -5.91
N ALA A 19 -10.66 31.22 -5.17
CA ALA A 19 -10.47 32.12 -4.01
C ALA A 19 -10.91 31.50 -2.67
N ARG A 20 -10.69 30.19 -2.46
CA ARG A 20 -11.00 29.49 -1.20
C ARG A 20 -9.96 28.43 -0.80
N HIS A 21 -8.67 28.68 -0.89
CA HIS A 21 -7.68 27.72 -0.38
C HIS A 21 -6.71 28.35 0.61
N GLY A 22 -7.31 28.62 1.77
CA GLY A 22 -6.73 28.66 3.11
C GLY A 22 -7.80 28.31 4.16
N ALA A 23 -8.93 27.73 3.72
CA ALA A 23 -10.07 27.43 4.57
C ALA A 23 -10.12 25.92 4.81
N ALA A 24 -10.19 25.52 6.07
CA ALA A 24 -10.43 24.13 6.46
C ALA A 24 -11.64 23.55 5.71
N THR A 25 -11.51 22.32 5.21
CA THR A 25 -12.63 21.60 4.58
C THR A 25 -13.80 21.57 5.57
N PRO A 26 -15.02 21.95 5.15
CA PRO A 26 -16.14 22.01 6.07
C PRO A 26 -16.45 20.62 6.65
N PRO A 27 -16.93 20.55 7.90
CA PRO A 27 -17.34 19.29 8.52
C PRO A 27 -18.49 18.64 7.73
N ALA A 28 -18.73 17.36 8.02
CA ALA A 28 -19.85 16.63 7.43
C ALA A 28 -21.19 17.34 7.67
N PRO A 29 -22.04 17.49 6.64
CA PRO A 29 -23.39 17.98 6.82
C PRO A 29 -24.15 17.15 7.86
N PRO A 30 -25.06 17.75 8.67
CA PRO A 30 -25.83 17.01 9.66
C PRO A 30 -26.55 15.78 9.09
N ALA A 31 -27.10 15.90 7.87
CA ALA A 31 -27.76 14.79 7.18
C ALA A 31 -26.84 13.58 6.96
N VAL A 32 -25.53 13.78 6.77
CA VAL A 32 -24.56 12.69 6.63
C VAL A 32 -24.35 12.01 7.98
N VAL A 33 -24.08 12.78 9.04
CA VAL A 33 -23.85 12.24 10.38
C VAL A 33 -25.09 11.50 10.89
N ASP A 34 -26.27 12.06 10.67
CA ASP A 34 -27.54 11.44 11.04
C ASP A 34 -27.82 10.17 10.23
N TRP A 35 -27.46 10.17 8.94
CA TRP A 35 -27.55 8.97 8.12
C TRP A 35 -26.63 7.85 8.65
N ILE A 36 -25.36 8.15 8.93
CA ILE A 36 -24.42 7.17 9.52
C ILE A 36 -24.99 6.63 10.83
N ARG A 37 -25.41 7.52 11.76
CA ARG A 37 -25.93 7.12 13.07
C ARG A 37 -27.16 6.21 12.96
N THR A 38 -28.02 6.43 11.96
CA THR A 38 -29.25 5.66 11.74
C THR A 38 -29.01 4.31 11.08
N HIS A 39 -27.96 4.19 10.25
CA HIS A 39 -27.65 2.97 9.48
C HIS A 39 -26.48 2.17 10.07
N ALA A 40 -25.88 2.65 11.16
CA ALA A 40 -24.82 1.98 11.87
C ALA A 40 -25.34 0.83 12.72
N ALA A 41 -24.71 -0.34 12.59
CA ALA A 41 -24.80 -1.44 13.53
C ALA A 41 -23.64 -1.32 14.54
N PRO A 42 -23.89 -0.85 15.78
CA PRO A 42 -22.85 -0.79 16.80
C PRO A 42 -22.48 -2.18 17.30
N PHE A 43 -21.21 -2.36 17.70
CA PHE A 43 -20.73 -3.60 18.31
C PHE A 43 -19.93 -3.33 19.59
N SER A 44 -19.98 -4.29 20.50
CA SER A 44 -19.57 -4.15 21.90
C SER A 44 -18.07 -4.29 22.14
N THR A 45 -17.37 -5.10 21.33
CA THR A 45 -15.94 -5.37 21.46
C THR A 45 -15.32 -5.80 20.12
N PRO A 46 -14.07 -5.43 19.80
CA PRO A 46 -13.34 -6.07 18.69
C PRO A 46 -12.80 -7.45 19.06
N GLU A 47 -12.77 -7.81 20.34
CA GLU A 47 -12.06 -9.00 20.82
C GLU A 47 -12.82 -10.30 20.51
N ALA A 48 -12.09 -11.28 20.00
CA ALA A 48 -12.55 -12.63 19.75
C ALA A 48 -12.92 -13.36 21.07
N GLY A 49 -13.73 -14.43 21.00
CA GLY A 49 -14.18 -15.16 22.20
C GLY A 49 -15.30 -14.51 23.03
N HIS A 50 -15.92 -13.42 22.55
CA HIS A 50 -17.02 -12.71 23.22
C HIS A 50 -18.41 -12.95 22.59
N GLY A 51 -18.59 -14.07 21.89
CA GLY A 51 -19.84 -14.39 21.17
C GLY A 51 -20.04 -13.56 19.90
N PHE A 52 -21.18 -13.72 19.22
CA PHE A 52 -21.44 -13.15 17.89
C PHE A 52 -22.76 -12.37 17.76
N ASP A 53 -23.49 -12.14 18.85
CA ASP A 53 -24.82 -11.52 18.80
C ASP A 53 -24.80 -10.13 18.14
N ASP A 54 -23.76 -9.33 18.42
CA ASP A 54 -23.53 -8.01 17.85
C ASP A 54 -22.89 -8.03 16.44
N LEU A 55 -22.60 -9.21 15.88
CA LEU A 55 -22.13 -9.41 14.50
C LEU A 55 -23.21 -9.96 13.57
N ARG A 56 -24.44 -10.20 14.05
CA ARG A 56 -25.55 -10.67 13.21
C ARG A 56 -25.81 -9.74 12.03
N ALA A 57 -25.84 -8.43 12.28
CA ALA A 57 -25.98 -7.42 11.23
C ALA A 57 -24.84 -7.48 10.19
N PHE A 58 -23.59 -7.75 10.61
CA PHE A 58 -22.49 -7.95 9.67
C PHE A 58 -22.71 -9.19 8.80
N GLY A 59 -23.19 -10.29 9.38
CA GLY A 59 -23.54 -11.51 8.63
C GLY A 59 -24.61 -11.26 7.58
N ASP A 60 -25.67 -10.53 7.94
CA ASP A 60 -26.75 -10.16 7.00
C ASP A 60 -26.21 -9.28 5.85
N MET A 61 -25.27 -8.38 6.15
CA MET A 61 -24.61 -7.54 5.16
C MET A 61 -23.69 -8.34 4.22
N VAL A 62 -22.96 -9.32 4.75
CA VAL A 62 -22.10 -10.22 3.95
C VAL A 62 -22.95 -11.12 3.05
N GLY A 63 -24.06 -11.64 3.55
CA GLY A 63 -24.94 -12.55 2.81
C GLY A 63 -24.20 -13.82 2.36
N ASP A 64 -24.44 -14.23 1.12
CA ASP A 64 -23.87 -15.45 0.54
C ASP A 64 -22.51 -15.26 -0.15
N ALA A 65 -21.83 -14.14 0.11
CA ALA A 65 -20.54 -13.83 -0.51
C ALA A 65 -19.52 -14.97 -0.32
N ARG A 66 -18.78 -15.28 -1.38
CA ARG A 66 -17.69 -16.27 -1.32
C ARG A 66 -16.39 -15.66 -0.81
N ILE A 67 -16.19 -14.36 -0.98
CA ILE A 67 -14.97 -13.66 -0.62
C ILE A 67 -15.31 -12.43 0.20
N VAL A 68 -14.77 -12.33 1.41
CA VAL A 68 -14.87 -11.14 2.24
C VAL A 68 -13.48 -10.52 2.38
N GLY A 69 -13.28 -9.37 1.74
CA GLY A 69 -12.04 -8.59 1.84
C GLY A 69 -12.07 -7.72 3.09
N LEU A 70 -11.25 -8.03 4.08
CA LEU A 70 -11.09 -7.25 5.30
C LEU A 70 -9.88 -6.31 5.16
N GLY A 71 -10.17 -5.03 4.97
CA GLY A 71 -9.17 -3.97 4.86
C GLY A 71 -8.50 -3.64 6.19
N GLU A 72 -7.65 -2.62 6.17
CA GLU A 72 -7.15 -1.93 7.35
C GLU A 72 -6.61 -0.55 6.93
N THR A 73 -6.86 0.45 7.77
CA THR A 73 -6.36 1.82 7.61
C THR A 73 -4.94 1.99 8.13
N THR A 74 -4.49 1.07 9.01
CA THR A 74 -3.08 0.94 9.39
C THR A 74 -2.64 -0.52 9.53
N HIS A 75 -1.35 -0.79 9.30
CA HIS A 75 -0.73 -2.10 9.54
C HIS A 75 -0.35 -2.36 11.01
N GLY A 76 -0.78 -1.53 11.95
CA GLY A 76 -0.29 -1.60 13.32
C GLY A 76 -1.33 -1.26 14.38
N THR A 77 -2.62 -1.41 14.07
CA THR A 77 -3.71 -1.10 15.01
C THR A 77 -4.25 -2.37 15.66
N ARG A 78 -4.21 -2.40 17.01
CA ARG A 78 -4.64 -3.56 17.80
C ARG A 78 -6.11 -3.91 17.58
N GLU A 79 -7.02 -2.95 17.69
CA GLU A 79 -8.47 -3.20 17.65
C GLU A 79 -8.93 -3.64 16.26
N ILE A 80 -8.26 -3.16 15.21
CA ILE A 80 -8.51 -3.59 13.84
C ILE A 80 -8.09 -5.05 13.69
N PHE A 81 -6.90 -5.43 14.17
CA PHE A 81 -6.44 -6.82 14.09
C PHE A 81 -7.30 -7.77 14.93
N GLN A 82 -7.67 -7.37 16.15
CA GLN A 82 -8.61 -8.11 16.99
C GLN A 82 -9.96 -8.28 16.29
N MET A 83 -10.50 -7.21 15.68
CA MET A 83 -11.77 -7.29 14.97
C MET A 83 -11.70 -8.21 13.77
N LYS A 84 -10.61 -8.17 12.99
CA LYS A 84 -10.43 -9.06 11.83
C LYS A 84 -10.32 -10.52 12.25
N HIS A 85 -9.65 -10.82 13.36
CA HIS A 85 -9.68 -12.14 13.99
C HIS A 85 -11.12 -12.51 14.41
N ARG A 86 -11.84 -11.66 15.13
CA ARG A 86 -13.23 -11.92 15.55
C ARG A 86 -14.18 -12.17 14.37
N LEU A 87 -14.01 -11.40 13.29
CA LEU A 87 -14.76 -11.57 12.04
C LEU A 87 -14.43 -12.89 11.35
N LEU A 88 -13.16 -13.32 11.37
CA LEU A 88 -12.78 -14.65 10.88
C LEU A 88 -13.51 -15.75 11.68
N GLU A 89 -13.51 -15.68 13.02
CA GLU A 89 -14.23 -16.67 13.83
C GLU A 89 -15.70 -16.74 13.44
N TYR A 90 -16.35 -15.57 13.34
CA TYR A 90 -17.76 -15.48 12.98
C TYR A 90 -18.05 -16.04 11.59
N LEU A 91 -17.23 -15.68 10.58
CA LEU A 91 -17.40 -16.14 9.21
C LEU A 91 -17.16 -17.64 9.07
N VAL A 92 -16.22 -18.21 9.82
CA VAL A 92 -15.98 -19.66 9.85
C VAL A 92 -17.14 -20.39 10.50
N VAL A 93 -17.51 -19.98 11.72
CA VAL A 93 -18.49 -20.70 12.55
C VAL A 93 -19.91 -20.57 12.01
N GLU A 94 -20.31 -19.37 11.59
CA GLU A 94 -21.71 -19.07 11.23
C GLU A 94 -21.94 -19.03 9.71
N HIS A 95 -20.90 -18.76 8.91
CA HIS A 95 -21.03 -18.56 7.45
C HIS A 95 -20.23 -19.55 6.60
N GLY A 96 -19.56 -20.52 7.24
CA GLY A 96 -18.89 -21.64 6.58
C GLY A 96 -17.64 -21.28 5.78
N PHE A 97 -16.95 -20.19 6.12
CA PHE A 97 -15.64 -19.87 5.54
C PHE A 97 -14.59 -20.89 5.97
N THR A 98 -13.71 -21.27 5.04
CA THR A 98 -12.70 -22.33 5.27
C THR A 98 -11.30 -21.90 4.88
N VAL A 99 -11.13 -20.75 4.22
CA VAL A 99 -9.83 -20.24 3.81
C VAL A 99 -9.60 -18.87 4.42
N PHE A 100 -8.45 -18.70 5.07
CA PHE A 100 -7.94 -17.40 5.48
C PHE A 100 -6.72 -17.03 4.63
N GLY A 101 -6.80 -15.92 3.91
CA GLY A 101 -5.72 -15.34 3.14
C GLY A 101 -5.14 -14.11 3.82
N LEU A 102 -3.82 -14.02 3.88
CA LEU A 102 -3.10 -12.84 4.37
C LEU A 102 -2.27 -12.19 3.24
N GLU A 103 -2.17 -10.86 3.24
CA GLU A 103 -1.26 -10.06 2.41
C GLU A 103 0.21 -10.29 2.82
N ALA A 104 0.66 -11.53 2.64
CA ALA A 104 2.00 -12.03 2.85
C ALA A 104 2.32 -13.02 1.74
N SER A 105 3.61 -13.28 1.49
CA SER A 105 3.96 -14.16 0.38
C SER A 105 3.40 -15.56 0.61
N LEU A 106 2.76 -16.13 -0.41
CA LEU A 106 2.22 -17.49 -0.34
C LEU A 106 3.23 -18.52 0.18
N PRO A 107 4.47 -18.62 -0.35
CA PRO A 107 5.40 -19.66 0.08
C PRO A 107 5.89 -19.45 1.53
N ASP A 108 5.93 -18.20 1.99
CA ASP A 108 6.33 -17.84 3.35
C ASP A 108 5.28 -18.27 4.40
N CYS A 109 4.04 -18.48 3.97
CA CYS A 109 2.92 -18.85 4.84
C CYS A 109 2.72 -20.37 4.97
N VAL A 110 3.50 -21.21 4.26
CA VAL A 110 3.37 -22.67 4.28
C VAL A 110 3.56 -23.22 5.70
N ALA A 111 4.55 -22.72 6.43
CA ALA A 111 4.82 -23.15 7.81
C ALA A 111 3.65 -22.81 8.76
N ILE A 112 2.98 -21.67 8.55
CA ILE A 112 1.80 -21.27 9.32
C ILE A 112 0.65 -22.25 9.04
N ASN A 113 0.41 -22.57 7.76
CA ASN A 113 -0.63 -23.51 7.38
C ASN A 113 -0.38 -24.93 7.91
N ASP A 114 0.87 -25.39 7.88
CA ASP A 114 1.27 -26.68 8.45
C ASP A 114 1.04 -26.73 9.97
N TYR A 115 1.32 -25.64 10.68
CA TYR A 115 0.96 -25.50 12.09
C TYR A 115 -0.57 -25.55 12.27
N VAL A 116 -1.32 -24.73 11.53
CA VAL A 116 -2.79 -24.65 11.64
C VAL A 116 -3.47 -26.00 11.39
N LEU A 117 -3.07 -26.73 10.33
CA LEU A 117 -3.69 -27.99 9.95
C LEU A 117 -3.20 -29.17 10.79
N HIS A 118 -1.91 -29.22 11.12
CA HIS A 118 -1.28 -30.44 11.63
C HIS A 118 -0.55 -30.26 12.97
N GLY A 119 -0.45 -29.05 13.50
CA GLY A 119 0.31 -28.76 14.71
C GLY A 119 1.81 -28.95 14.53
N ARG A 120 2.30 -28.92 13.28
CA ARG A 120 3.73 -29.07 12.96
C ARG A 120 4.45 -27.74 13.21
N GLY A 121 5.52 -27.78 13.99
CA GLY A 121 6.30 -26.59 14.36
C GLY A 121 5.70 -25.80 15.52
N ASP A 122 6.07 -24.53 15.61
CA ASP A 122 5.63 -23.58 16.64
C ASP A 122 4.99 -22.35 15.98
N ALA A 123 3.88 -21.87 16.53
CA ALA A 123 3.09 -20.78 15.95
C ALA A 123 3.87 -19.47 15.84
N GLU A 124 4.66 -19.15 16.87
CA GLU A 124 5.43 -17.91 16.91
C GLU A 124 6.58 -17.95 15.91
N THR A 125 7.29 -19.08 15.83
CA THR A 125 8.32 -19.30 14.81
C THR A 125 7.75 -19.27 13.39
N ALA A 126 6.59 -19.88 13.16
CA ALA A 126 5.93 -19.88 11.86
C ALA A 126 5.47 -18.47 11.46
N LEU A 127 4.87 -17.71 12.37
CA LEU A 127 4.46 -16.33 12.13
C LEU A 127 5.66 -15.40 11.91
N HIS A 128 6.73 -15.56 12.67
CA HIS A 128 7.95 -14.78 12.44
C HIS A 128 8.59 -15.12 11.09
N GLY A 129 8.53 -16.40 10.69
CA GLY A 129 9.07 -16.92 9.44
C GLY A 129 8.51 -16.26 8.18
N GLN A 130 7.32 -15.64 8.23
CA GLN A 130 6.79 -14.93 7.06
C GLN A 130 7.47 -13.58 6.76
N GLY A 131 8.26 -13.05 7.70
CA GLY A 131 9.18 -11.94 7.44
C GLY A 131 8.60 -10.53 7.47
N PHE A 132 7.27 -10.34 7.45
CA PHE A 132 6.65 -9.02 7.61
C PHE A 132 6.36 -8.71 9.07
N TRP A 133 6.95 -7.62 9.60
CA TRP A 133 6.68 -7.16 10.97
C TRP A 133 5.21 -6.80 11.20
N THR A 134 4.51 -6.38 10.14
CA THR A 134 3.11 -5.94 10.17
C THR A 134 2.20 -7.03 10.71
N TRP A 135 2.52 -8.29 10.38
CA TRP A 135 1.75 -9.46 10.79
C TRP A 135 2.31 -10.12 12.03
N ASP A 136 3.58 -9.92 12.35
CA ASP A 136 4.26 -10.51 13.50
C ASP A 136 3.86 -9.83 14.82
N THR A 137 2.60 -10.08 15.20
CA THR A 137 1.91 -9.45 16.34
C THR A 137 1.21 -10.50 17.19
N GLU A 138 0.99 -10.18 18.46
CA GLU A 138 0.22 -11.04 19.38
C GLU A 138 -1.21 -11.24 18.87
N GLU A 139 -1.83 -10.22 18.26
CA GLU A 139 -3.19 -10.32 17.72
C GLU A 139 -3.32 -11.36 16.59
N VAL A 140 -2.36 -11.39 15.67
CA VAL A 140 -2.33 -12.37 14.57
C VAL A 140 -1.89 -13.74 15.09
N LEU A 141 -0.98 -13.80 16.06
CA LEU A 141 -0.56 -15.05 16.70
C LEU A 141 -1.73 -15.72 17.44
N ASP A 142 -2.54 -14.95 18.15
CA ASP A 142 -3.74 -15.43 18.84
C ASP A 142 -4.76 -15.99 17.82
N MET A 143 -4.91 -15.35 16.67
CA MET A 143 -5.73 -15.85 15.56
C MET A 143 -5.21 -17.19 15.00
N ILE A 144 -3.91 -17.30 14.74
CA ILE A 144 -3.29 -18.56 14.25
C ILE A 144 -3.49 -19.70 15.25
N ARG A 145 -3.35 -19.42 16.55
CA ARG A 145 -3.59 -20.39 17.62
C ARG A 145 -5.06 -20.80 17.69
N TRP A 146 -5.98 -19.85 17.53
CA TRP A 146 -7.41 -20.16 17.45
C TRP A 146 -7.74 -21.04 16.25
N MET A 147 -7.20 -20.73 15.06
CA MET A 147 -7.39 -21.56 13.86
C MET A 147 -6.90 -23.00 14.08
N ARG A 148 -5.76 -23.17 14.78
CA ARG A 148 -5.27 -24.50 15.17
C ARG A 148 -6.26 -25.19 16.11
N ALA A 149 -6.72 -24.51 17.16
CA ALA A 149 -7.66 -25.08 18.12
C ALA A 149 -8.98 -25.51 17.46
N TYR A 150 -9.52 -24.67 16.55
CA TYR A 150 -10.70 -25.00 15.76
C TYR A 150 -10.47 -26.26 14.91
N ASN A 151 -9.30 -26.37 14.26
CA ASN A 151 -8.96 -27.52 13.44
C ASN A 151 -8.69 -28.80 14.23
N ASP A 152 -8.16 -28.71 15.45
CA ASP A 152 -7.87 -29.86 16.31
C ASP A 152 -9.15 -30.49 16.88
N ASP A 153 -10.22 -29.70 17.01
CA ASP A 153 -11.51 -30.20 17.46
C ASP A 153 -12.11 -31.19 16.43
N PRO A 154 -12.34 -32.46 16.83
CA PRO A 154 -12.95 -33.46 15.95
C PRO A 154 -14.42 -33.17 15.61
N ALA A 155 -15.09 -32.26 16.32
CA ALA A 155 -16.46 -31.84 15.99
C ALA A 155 -16.55 -30.98 14.71
N HIS A 156 -15.43 -30.40 14.26
CA HIS A 156 -15.38 -29.61 13.05
C HIS A 156 -14.89 -30.44 11.86
N ASP A 157 -15.80 -30.90 11.01
CA ASP A 157 -15.45 -31.69 9.81
C ASP A 157 -14.72 -30.86 8.74
N ARG A 158 -15.03 -29.55 8.66
CA ARG A 158 -14.38 -28.61 7.76
C ARG A 158 -13.25 -27.91 8.47
N LYS A 159 -12.04 -28.06 7.95
CA LYS A 159 -10.83 -27.44 8.52
C LYS A 159 -10.55 -26.10 7.83
N ILE A 160 -10.05 -25.15 8.61
CA ILE A 160 -9.58 -23.86 8.14
C ILE A 160 -8.17 -24.03 7.57
N ARG A 161 -7.90 -23.41 6.43
CA ARG A 161 -6.56 -23.28 5.87
C ARG A 161 -6.06 -21.85 5.98
N PHE A 162 -4.76 -21.71 6.17
CA PHE A 162 -4.05 -20.44 6.12
C PHE A 162 -3.27 -20.36 4.82
N SER A 163 -3.32 -19.22 4.12
CA SER A 163 -2.49 -18.98 2.95
C SER A 163 -2.01 -17.53 2.91
N GLY A 164 -0.80 -17.33 2.42
CA GLY A 164 -0.43 -16.05 1.80
C GLY A 164 -0.93 -16.03 0.36
N TYR A 165 -0.99 -14.85 -0.26
CA TYR A 165 -1.29 -14.71 -1.69
C TYR A 165 -0.41 -13.68 -2.38
N ASP A 166 0.55 -13.08 -1.67
CA ASP A 166 1.54 -12.18 -2.24
C ASP A 166 2.69 -12.98 -2.87
N MET A 167 3.51 -12.31 -3.67
CA MET A 167 4.61 -12.89 -4.45
C MET A 167 5.94 -12.20 -4.17
N GLN A 168 6.08 -11.47 -3.07
CA GLN A 168 7.27 -10.66 -2.77
C GLN A 168 8.51 -11.48 -2.36
N SER A 169 8.35 -12.77 -2.02
CA SER A 169 9.45 -13.65 -1.60
C SER A 169 9.74 -14.74 -2.63
N LEU A 170 10.86 -14.56 -3.34
CA LEU A 170 11.31 -15.46 -4.40
C LEU A 170 11.97 -16.76 -3.89
N PRO A 171 12.91 -16.74 -2.91
CA PRO A 171 13.68 -17.95 -2.60
C PRO A 171 12.83 -19.14 -2.14
N PRO A 172 11.81 -18.97 -1.28
CA PRO A 172 10.90 -20.06 -0.90
C PRO A 172 10.05 -20.56 -2.07
N ALA A 173 9.60 -19.68 -2.97
CA ALA A 173 8.90 -20.09 -4.19
C ALA A 173 9.79 -20.97 -5.08
N LEU A 174 11.02 -20.55 -5.32
CA LEU A 174 12.00 -21.32 -6.08
C LEU A 174 12.30 -22.68 -5.45
N SER A 175 12.46 -22.75 -4.12
CA SER A 175 12.75 -24.01 -3.43
C SER A 175 11.64 -25.02 -3.68
N VAL A 176 10.38 -24.65 -3.44
CA VAL A 176 9.24 -25.55 -3.64
C VAL A 176 9.16 -26.03 -5.09
N ALA A 177 9.30 -25.12 -6.05
CA ALA A 177 9.24 -25.47 -7.46
C ALA A 177 10.42 -26.34 -7.91
N LEU A 178 11.65 -26.07 -7.47
CA LEU A 178 12.83 -26.82 -7.91
C LEU A 178 12.99 -28.15 -7.17
N ASP A 179 12.60 -28.24 -5.89
CA ASP A 179 12.70 -29.47 -5.09
C ASP A 179 11.71 -30.54 -5.59
N TYR A 180 10.52 -30.13 -6.03
CA TYR A 180 9.58 -31.03 -6.72
C TYR A 180 10.21 -31.62 -7.99
N VAL A 181 10.80 -30.79 -8.85
CA VAL A 181 11.48 -31.27 -10.07
C VAL A 181 12.66 -32.16 -9.70
N ARG A 182 13.46 -31.79 -8.69
CA ARG A 182 14.65 -32.53 -8.27
C ARG A 182 14.32 -33.94 -7.77
N ALA A 183 13.16 -34.12 -7.14
CA ALA A 183 12.69 -35.43 -6.69
C ALA A 183 12.37 -36.39 -7.86
N ILE A 184 12.11 -35.86 -9.06
CA ILE A 184 11.75 -36.60 -10.27
C ILE A 184 12.95 -36.69 -11.24
N ASP A 185 13.56 -35.55 -11.55
CA ASP A 185 14.65 -35.34 -12.50
C ASP A 185 15.63 -34.30 -11.94
N ALA A 186 16.62 -34.78 -11.18
CA ALA A 186 17.64 -33.93 -10.56
C ALA A 186 18.48 -33.14 -11.58
N ALA A 187 18.78 -33.73 -12.74
CA ALA A 187 19.59 -33.06 -13.77
C ALA A 187 18.83 -31.86 -14.35
N ARG A 188 17.53 -31.99 -14.58
CA ARG A 188 16.68 -30.89 -15.04
C ARG A 188 16.50 -29.81 -13.99
N ALA A 189 16.33 -30.19 -12.72
CA ALA A 189 16.25 -29.21 -11.63
C ALA A 189 17.52 -28.34 -11.56
N ASP A 190 18.69 -28.93 -11.77
CA ASP A 190 19.96 -28.20 -11.76
C ASP A 190 20.11 -27.27 -12.98
N ILE A 191 19.61 -27.65 -14.15
CA ILE A 191 19.54 -26.77 -15.34
C ILE A 191 18.64 -25.57 -15.07
N LEU A 192 17.41 -25.82 -14.61
CA LEU A 192 16.44 -24.76 -14.30
C LEU A 192 16.96 -23.82 -13.21
N ALA A 193 17.61 -24.36 -12.18
CA ALA A 193 18.21 -23.56 -11.11
C ALA A 193 19.31 -22.63 -11.64
N ALA A 194 20.13 -23.10 -12.59
CA ALA A 194 21.17 -22.30 -13.22
C ALA A 194 20.57 -21.16 -14.08
N ASP A 195 19.51 -21.44 -14.83
CA ASP A 195 18.83 -20.44 -15.67
C ASP A 195 18.19 -19.32 -14.81
N LEU A 196 17.77 -19.63 -13.59
CA LEU A 196 17.11 -18.70 -12.66
C LEU A 196 18.07 -17.95 -11.72
N ASP A 197 19.39 -18.20 -11.76
CA ASP A 197 20.34 -17.63 -10.79
C ASP A 197 20.40 -16.10 -10.84
N ALA A 198 20.27 -15.52 -12.04
CA ALA A 198 20.21 -14.08 -12.22
C ALA A 198 18.97 -13.48 -11.54
N LEU A 199 17.81 -14.11 -11.67
CA LEU A 199 16.58 -13.67 -11.02
C LEU A 199 16.66 -13.83 -9.49
N ARG A 200 17.26 -14.93 -9.01
CA ARG A 200 17.46 -15.25 -7.59
C ARG A 200 18.25 -14.18 -6.83
N THR A 201 19.16 -13.49 -7.51
CA THR A 201 20.04 -12.47 -6.92
C THR A 201 19.57 -11.05 -7.17
N ALA A 202 18.52 -10.86 -7.98
CA ALA A 202 17.92 -9.57 -8.23
C ALA A 202 16.96 -9.18 -7.10
N ASP A 203 16.92 -7.90 -6.76
CA ASP A 203 15.91 -7.34 -5.86
C ASP A 203 15.36 -6.01 -6.41
N ALA A 204 14.27 -5.52 -5.84
CA ALA A 204 13.62 -4.28 -6.29
C ALA A 204 14.52 -3.04 -6.20
N ARG A 205 15.61 -3.06 -5.42
CA ARG A 205 16.55 -1.93 -5.28
C ARG A 205 17.63 -1.95 -6.36
N THR A 206 17.96 -3.13 -6.86
CA THR A 206 19.08 -3.34 -7.79
C THR A 206 18.60 -3.58 -9.23
N ILE A 207 17.34 -3.98 -9.41
CA ILE A 207 16.77 -4.33 -10.73
C ILE A 207 16.84 -3.17 -11.74
N ALA A 208 16.79 -1.92 -11.29
CA ALA A 208 16.95 -0.75 -12.16
C ALA A 208 18.34 -0.68 -12.84
N ASN A 209 19.37 -1.29 -12.23
CA ASN A 209 20.72 -1.36 -12.77
C ASN A 209 20.92 -2.53 -13.74
N VAL A 210 19.98 -3.49 -13.77
CA VAL A 210 20.04 -4.62 -14.69
C VAL A 210 19.60 -4.14 -16.08
N PRO A 211 20.39 -4.35 -17.15
CA PRO A 211 20.01 -3.95 -18.49
C PRO A 211 18.70 -4.61 -18.98
N PRO A 212 17.93 -3.98 -19.88
CA PRO A 212 16.66 -4.53 -20.36
C PRO A 212 16.75 -5.96 -20.91
N GLU A 213 17.84 -6.31 -21.58
CA GLU A 213 18.11 -7.68 -22.05
C GLU A 213 18.30 -8.67 -20.91
N GLY A 214 18.96 -8.28 -19.82
CA GLY A 214 19.10 -9.10 -18.62
C GLY A 214 17.75 -9.33 -17.94
N ARG A 215 16.92 -8.28 -17.84
CA ARG A 215 15.56 -8.40 -17.27
C ARG A 215 14.63 -9.26 -18.13
N ARG A 216 14.73 -9.14 -19.46
CA ARG A 216 14.03 -10.05 -20.39
C ARG A 216 14.48 -11.49 -20.20
N ALA A 217 15.78 -11.76 -20.13
CA ALA A 217 16.29 -13.10 -19.89
C ALA A 217 15.80 -13.69 -18.55
N MET A 218 15.72 -12.87 -17.48
CA MET A 218 15.14 -13.29 -16.21
C MET A 218 13.66 -13.68 -16.33
N ARG A 219 12.87 -12.92 -17.11
CA ARG A 219 11.46 -13.26 -17.40
C ARG A 219 11.35 -14.53 -18.24
N ASP A 220 12.12 -14.64 -19.31
CA ASP A 220 12.13 -15.81 -20.19
C ASP A 220 12.50 -17.08 -19.41
N ALA A 221 13.44 -16.99 -18.45
CA ALA A 221 13.79 -18.11 -17.57
C ALA A 221 12.65 -18.49 -16.62
N ALA A 222 11.94 -17.51 -16.04
CA ALA A 222 10.79 -17.77 -15.18
C ALA A 222 9.61 -18.39 -15.97
N ASP A 223 9.34 -17.89 -17.18
CA ASP A 223 8.34 -18.45 -18.08
C ASP A 223 8.73 -19.87 -18.54
N GLY A 224 10.03 -20.09 -18.78
CA GLY A 224 10.59 -21.41 -19.11
C GLY A 224 10.39 -22.44 -17.99
N LEU A 225 10.45 -22.02 -16.72
CA LEU A 225 10.13 -22.90 -15.59
C LEU A 225 8.66 -23.37 -15.66
N VAL A 226 7.72 -22.44 -15.85
CA VAL A 226 6.28 -22.78 -15.96
C VAL A 226 6.01 -23.66 -17.18
N ALA A 227 6.61 -23.33 -18.33
CA ALA A 227 6.48 -24.12 -19.56
C ALA A 227 6.99 -25.56 -19.36
N THR A 228 8.11 -25.74 -18.64
CA THR A 228 8.65 -27.07 -18.33
C THR A 228 7.67 -27.89 -17.48
N TYR A 229 7.00 -27.27 -16.49
CA TYR A 229 5.92 -27.93 -15.74
C TYR A 229 4.78 -28.37 -16.67
N ASP A 230 4.35 -27.49 -17.58
CA ASP A 230 3.25 -27.77 -18.51
C ASP A 230 3.59 -28.90 -19.51
N GLU A 231 4.81 -28.90 -20.05
CA GLU A 231 5.30 -29.93 -20.98
C GLU A 231 5.33 -31.33 -20.34
N HIS A 232 5.70 -31.41 -19.06
CA HIS A 232 5.86 -32.68 -18.34
C HIS A 232 4.67 -33.04 -17.43
N ARG A 233 3.54 -32.34 -17.56
CA ARG A 233 2.38 -32.46 -16.66
C ARG A 233 1.96 -33.89 -16.38
N ASP A 234 1.65 -34.65 -17.43
CA ASP A 234 1.09 -36.00 -17.29
C ASP A 234 2.12 -36.97 -16.69
N GLU A 235 3.39 -36.84 -17.07
CA GLU A 235 4.50 -37.65 -16.57
C GLU A 235 4.75 -37.40 -15.07
N TRP A 236 4.82 -36.13 -14.67
CA TRP A 236 5.14 -35.74 -13.30
C TRP A 236 3.98 -36.00 -12.35
N ILE A 237 2.73 -35.83 -12.81
CA ILE A 237 1.54 -36.23 -12.05
C ILE A 237 1.55 -37.75 -11.83
N ALA A 238 1.87 -38.54 -12.86
CA ALA A 238 1.93 -40.00 -12.74
C ALA A 238 3.05 -40.46 -11.79
N ALA A 239 4.16 -39.72 -11.72
CA ALA A 239 5.26 -39.99 -10.80
C ALA A 239 4.98 -39.52 -9.35
N THR A 240 4.04 -38.60 -9.15
CA THR A 240 3.72 -38.01 -7.84
C THR A 240 2.21 -38.01 -7.57
N SER A 241 1.53 -36.88 -7.71
CA SER A 241 0.08 -36.69 -7.63
C SER A 241 -0.31 -35.36 -8.27
N ALA A 242 -1.59 -35.21 -8.64
CA ALA A 242 -2.12 -33.94 -9.15
C ALA A 242 -1.95 -32.80 -8.12
N ASP A 243 -2.26 -33.06 -6.85
CA ASP A 243 -2.18 -32.05 -5.79
C ASP A 243 -0.76 -31.51 -5.58
N ALA A 244 0.25 -32.39 -5.60
CA ALA A 244 1.65 -32.03 -5.45
C ALA A 244 2.16 -31.27 -6.68
N PHE A 245 1.81 -31.74 -7.88
CA PHE A 245 2.14 -31.06 -9.13
C PHE A 245 1.54 -29.66 -9.18
N ASP A 246 0.23 -29.52 -8.91
CA ASP A 246 -0.47 -28.24 -9.00
C ASP A 246 0.10 -27.22 -8.00
N LEU A 247 0.47 -27.65 -6.80
CA LEU A 247 1.11 -26.79 -5.80
C LEU A 247 2.49 -26.32 -6.28
N ALA A 248 3.35 -27.25 -6.73
CA ALA A 248 4.70 -26.93 -7.16
C ALA A 248 4.72 -26.08 -8.43
N ARG A 249 3.82 -26.37 -9.38
CA ARG A 249 3.60 -25.55 -10.58
C ARG A 249 3.15 -24.14 -10.21
N TRP A 250 2.26 -23.97 -9.24
CA TRP A 250 1.85 -22.62 -8.83
C TRP A 250 2.99 -21.83 -8.20
N HIS A 251 3.92 -22.49 -7.50
CA HIS A 251 5.14 -21.83 -7.04
C HIS A 251 6.02 -21.39 -8.21
N ALA A 252 6.07 -22.13 -9.32
CA ALA A 252 6.69 -21.67 -10.57
C ALA A 252 5.95 -20.45 -11.17
N VAL A 253 4.62 -20.40 -11.09
CA VAL A 253 3.84 -19.21 -11.50
C VAL A 253 4.20 -18.00 -10.63
N ILE A 254 4.32 -18.17 -9.30
CA ILE A 254 4.76 -17.10 -8.38
C ILE A 254 6.16 -16.57 -8.74
N VAL A 255 7.07 -17.43 -9.19
CA VAL A 255 8.39 -17.01 -9.70
C VAL A 255 8.24 -16.11 -10.93
N GLY A 256 7.35 -16.45 -11.86
CA GLY A 256 7.01 -15.61 -13.01
C GLY A 256 6.39 -14.27 -12.60
N GLN A 257 5.43 -14.29 -11.67
CA GLN A 257 4.80 -13.08 -11.13
C GLN A 257 5.83 -12.17 -10.44
N TYR A 258 6.79 -12.74 -9.69
CA TYR A 258 7.89 -11.98 -9.08
C TYR A 258 8.78 -11.31 -10.13
N ALA A 259 9.15 -12.03 -11.19
CA ALA A 259 9.96 -11.48 -12.29
C ALA A 259 9.22 -10.34 -13.02
N GLU A 260 7.92 -10.49 -13.25
CA GLU A 260 7.09 -9.43 -13.85
C GLU A 260 6.99 -8.20 -12.93
N MET A 261 6.73 -8.41 -11.64
CA MET A 261 6.69 -7.35 -10.64
C MET A 261 8.01 -6.59 -10.60
N LEU A 262 9.14 -7.30 -10.58
CA LEU A 262 10.47 -6.69 -10.63
C LEU A 262 10.68 -5.84 -11.89
N ASP A 263 10.35 -6.33 -13.09
CA ASP A 263 10.51 -5.52 -14.31
C ASP A 263 9.55 -4.32 -14.34
N SER A 264 8.31 -4.46 -13.84
CA SER A 264 7.34 -3.37 -13.78
C SER A 264 7.81 -2.21 -12.90
N SER A 265 8.55 -2.52 -11.83
CA SER A 265 9.16 -1.53 -10.94
C SER A 265 10.19 -0.65 -11.67
N VAL A 266 10.90 -1.23 -12.66
CA VAL A 266 11.86 -0.49 -13.49
C VAL A 266 11.16 0.39 -14.53
N VAL A 267 10.04 -0.03 -15.13
CA VAL A 267 9.32 0.81 -16.10
C VAL A 267 8.81 2.09 -15.42
N GLY A 268 8.40 2.01 -14.16
CA GLY A 268 8.01 3.20 -13.37
C GLY A 268 9.19 4.12 -13.09
N HIS A 269 10.33 3.53 -12.72
CA HIS A 269 11.55 4.27 -12.42
C HIS A 269 12.21 4.88 -13.68
N GLN A 270 12.38 4.10 -14.74
CA GLN A 270 13.00 4.51 -16.00
C GLN A 270 12.10 5.40 -16.85
N GLY A 271 10.77 5.27 -16.79
CA GLY A 271 9.84 6.20 -17.42
C GLY A 271 9.96 7.62 -16.85
N ALA A 272 10.11 7.71 -15.52
CA ALA A 272 10.39 8.95 -14.82
C ALA A 272 11.79 9.50 -15.17
N ILE A 273 12.83 8.67 -15.05
CA ILE A 273 14.23 9.06 -15.31
C ILE A 273 14.46 9.45 -16.78
N ALA A 274 14.00 8.67 -17.77
CA ALA A 274 14.25 8.94 -19.19
C ALA A 274 13.47 10.15 -19.73
N THR A 275 12.35 10.50 -19.10
CA THR A 275 11.64 11.76 -19.39
C THR A 275 12.42 12.94 -18.81
N MET A 276 12.95 12.81 -17.58
CA MET A 276 13.75 13.85 -16.91
C MET A 276 15.14 14.07 -17.55
N GLN A 277 15.79 13.01 -18.02
CA GLN A 277 17.05 13.08 -18.76
C GLN A 277 16.87 13.70 -20.16
N ARG A 278 15.74 13.49 -20.83
CA ARG A 278 15.42 14.15 -22.11
C ARG A 278 15.24 15.67 -21.97
N VAL A 279 14.95 16.16 -20.76
CA VAL A 279 14.94 17.60 -20.42
C VAL A 279 16.27 18.09 -19.85
N GLY A 280 17.34 17.27 -19.87
CA GLY A 280 18.71 17.69 -19.57
C GLY A 280 19.05 17.87 -18.08
N MET A 281 18.37 17.15 -17.18
CA MET A 281 18.44 17.41 -15.75
C MET A 281 19.39 16.47 -14.98
N ALA A 282 20.48 17.01 -14.41
CA ALA A 282 21.38 16.37 -13.45
C ALA A 282 21.62 17.29 -12.23
N PHE A 283 21.34 16.82 -11.01
CA PHE A 283 21.05 17.72 -9.86
C PHE A 283 22.12 17.86 -8.78
N GLY A 284 23.02 16.89 -8.60
CA GLY A 284 23.96 16.87 -7.46
C GLY A 284 24.78 18.16 -7.24
N PRO A 285 25.31 18.83 -8.28
CA PRO A 285 26.09 20.06 -8.11
C PRO A 285 25.24 21.32 -7.92
N ALA A 286 23.97 21.33 -8.33
CA ALA A 286 23.18 22.56 -8.48
C ALA A 286 22.74 23.14 -7.12
N GLY A 287 22.16 22.31 -6.24
CA GLY A 287 21.75 22.71 -4.90
C GLY A 287 22.92 23.19 -4.03
N LEU A 288 24.05 22.48 -4.12
CA LEU A 288 25.28 22.86 -3.40
C LEU A 288 25.88 24.16 -3.92
N THR A 289 25.81 24.40 -5.24
CA THR A 289 26.30 25.64 -5.87
C THR A 289 25.44 26.84 -5.43
N ILE A 290 24.12 26.73 -5.47
CA ILE A 290 23.21 27.80 -5.05
C ILE A 290 23.35 28.07 -3.54
N ARG A 291 23.41 27.02 -2.71
CA ARG A 291 23.60 27.14 -1.27
C ARG A 291 24.92 27.83 -0.93
N THR A 292 26.03 27.34 -1.50
CA THR A 292 27.35 27.95 -1.32
C THR A 292 27.32 29.42 -1.73
N TYR A 293 26.59 29.77 -2.79
CA TYR A 293 26.47 31.14 -3.24
C TYR A 293 25.63 32.02 -2.30
N LEU A 294 24.49 31.53 -1.81
CA LEU A 294 23.58 32.27 -0.91
C LEU A 294 24.12 32.40 0.53
N ASP A 295 24.76 31.36 1.07
CA ASP A 295 25.35 31.35 2.44
C ASP A 295 26.34 32.50 2.66
N HIS A 296 27.01 32.95 1.60
CA HIS A 296 28.03 33.98 1.65
C HIS A 296 27.50 35.40 1.37
N VAL A 297 26.22 35.52 0.99
CA VAL A 297 25.58 36.78 0.61
C VAL A 297 24.59 37.22 1.68
N ASP A 298 23.70 36.33 2.11
CA ASP A 298 22.70 36.62 3.13
C ASP A 298 22.21 35.32 3.76
N PHE A 299 22.75 35.01 4.94
CA PHE A 299 22.40 33.80 5.69
C PHE A 299 20.89 33.71 5.96
N ALA A 300 20.20 34.84 6.18
CA ALA A 300 18.76 34.84 6.40
C ALA A 300 17.95 34.44 5.16
N ARG A 301 18.53 34.58 3.95
CA ARG A 301 17.91 34.11 2.70
C ARG A 301 18.13 32.63 2.46
N VAL A 302 19.21 32.05 3.00
CA VAL A 302 19.42 30.59 2.95
C VAL A 302 18.31 29.90 3.72
N ASP A 303 18.00 30.36 4.94
CA ASP A 303 16.92 29.79 5.75
C ASP A 303 15.57 29.76 5.01
N ALA A 304 15.28 30.78 4.19
CA ALA A 304 14.04 30.86 3.42
C ALA A 304 13.95 29.83 2.27
N PHE A 305 15.10 29.41 1.72
CA PHE A 305 15.19 28.44 0.61
C PHE A 305 15.79 27.09 1.03
N GLU A 306 16.20 26.92 2.27
CA GLU A 306 16.90 25.72 2.76
C GLU A 306 16.13 24.43 2.47
N PRO A 307 14.80 24.34 2.64
CA PRO A 307 14.06 23.12 2.29
C PRO A 307 14.13 22.78 0.79
N LEU A 308 14.19 23.79 -0.08
CA LEU A 308 14.31 23.66 -1.52
C LEU A 308 15.75 23.23 -1.90
N LEU A 309 16.75 23.81 -1.25
CA LEU A 309 18.17 23.52 -1.47
C LEU A 309 18.56 22.12 -0.95
N ALA A 310 18.02 21.72 0.21
CA ALA A 310 18.19 20.38 0.77
C ALA A 310 17.56 19.31 -0.13
N ALA A 311 16.36 19.58 -0.66
CA ALA A 311 15.72 18.73 -1.64
C ALA A 311 16.54 18.57 -2.93
N ALA A 312 17.12 19.66 -3.44
CA ALA A 312 17.95 19.66 -4.65
C ALA A 312 19.34 19.04 -4.46
N ALA A 313 19.85 19.01 -3.23
CA ALA A 313 21.12 18.37 -2.87
C ALA A 313 20.96 16.87 -2.54
N GLY A 314 19.73 16.39 -2.36
CA GLY A 314 19.42 14.99 -2.10
C GLY A 314 19.54 14.09 -3.33
N ASP A 315 19.52 12.78 -3.10
CA ASP A 315 19.45 11.79 -4.18
C ASP A 315 18.16 11.99 -4.99
N LEU A 316 18.31 12.13 -6.31
CA LEU A 316 17.22 12.36 -7.25
C LEU A 316 16.14 11.27 -7.12
N ASP A 317 16.54 10.02 -6.90
CA ASP A 317 15.60 8.90 -6.77
C ASP A 317 14.81 8.99 -5.45
N ALA A 318 15.47 9.34 -4.36
CA ALA A 318 14.82 9.53 -3.06
C ALA A 318 13.88 10.73 -3.06
N PHE A 319 14.28 11.81 -3.73
CA PHE A 319 13.46 13.01 -3.89
C PHE A 319 12.23 12.74 -4.76
N LEU A 320 12.38 12.09 -5.91
CA LEU A 320 11.26 11.80 -6.82
C LEU A 320 10.25 10.85 -6.20
N ILE A 321 10.71 9.79 -5.54
CA ILE A 321 9.83 8.90 -4.78
C ILE A 321 9.09 9.70 -3.71
N GLY A 322 9.75 10.61 -2.99
CA GLY A 322 9.12 11.49 -2.01
C GLY A 322 8.13 12.49 -2.62
N TYR A 323 8.49 13.13 -3.73
CA TYR A 323 7.69 14.13 -4.45
C TYR A 323 6.42 13.51 -5.06
N GLN A 324 6.54 12.28 -5.57
CA GLN A 324 5.45 11.52 -6.19
C GLN A 324 4.50 10.88 -5.17
N SER A 325 5.04 10.28 -4.11
CA SER A 325 4.24 9.48 -3.18
C SER A 325 3.77 10.24 -1.93
N ARG A 326 4.23 11.48 -1.69
CA ARG A 326 4.05 12.15 -0.38
C ARG A 326 3.77 13.65 -0.42
N LEU A 327 3.82 14.33 -1.57
CA LEU A 327 3.52 15.76 -1.62
C LEU A 327 2.15 16.00 -2.26
N ASP A 328 1.24 16.58 -1.47
CA ASP A 328 -0.01 17.09 -1.99
C ASP A 328 0.21 18.22 -3.02
N HIS A 329 -0.85 18.57 -3.73
CA HIS A 329 -0.78 19.61 -4.77
C HIS A 329 -0.21 20.94 -4.21
N ASP A 330 -0.56 21.29 -2.98
CA ASP A 330 -0.18 22.57 -2.37
C ASP A 330 1.30 22.59 -1.98
N ALA A 331 1.83 21.48 -1.48
CA ALA A 331 3.25 21.33 -1.22
C ALA A 331 4.06 21.38 -2.52
N ARG A 332 3.58 20.75 -3.60
CA ARG A 332 4.21 20.82 -4.92
C ARG A 332 4.19 22.23 -5.50
N GLN A 333 3.08 22.95 -5.34
CA GLN A 333 2.97 24.36 -5.72
C GLN A 333 3.93 25.24 -4.90
N ALA A 334 4.04 25.02 -3.59
CA ALA A 334 4.96 25.78 -2.74
C ALA A 334 6.43 25.60 -3.15
N TYR A 335 6.83 24.41 -3.62
CA TYR A 335 8.17 24.20 -4.18
C TYR A 335 8.38 24.95 -5.50
N ARG A 336 7.36 25.01 -6.38
CA ARG A 336 7.41 25.83 -7.60
C ARG A 336 7.53 27.32 -7.28
N ASP A 337 6.67 27.83 -6.40
CA ASP A 337 6.65 29.24 -6.03
C ASP A 337 7.98 29.68 -5.43
N ARG A 338 8.63 28.82 -4.63
CA ARG A 338 9.97 29.08 -4.09
C ARG A 338 11.05 29.05 -5.17
N ALA A 339 10.97 28.13 -6.14
CA ALA A 339 11.91 28.10 -7.27
C ALA A 339 11.78 29.36 -8.15
N ASP A 340 10.54 29.83 -8.37
CA ASP A 340 10.25 31.09 -9.07
C ASP A 340 10.77 32.31 -8.31
N ALA A 341 10.55 32.34 -6.99
CA ALA A 341 11.04 33.41 -6.12
C ALA A 341 12.57 33.47 -6.13
N LEU A 342 13.26 32.33 -6.13
CA LEU A 342 14.72 32.27 -6.18
C LEU A 342 15.28 32.79 -7.52
N VAL A 343 14.65 32.43 -8.64
CA VAL A 343 15.05 32.98 -9.95
C VAL A 343 14.85 34.50 -9.98
N THR A 344 13.71 34.98 -9.49
CA THR A 344 13.41 36.42 -9.40
C THR A 344 14.44 37.14 -8.52
N LEU A 345 14.75 36.59 -7.35
CA LEU A 345 15.73 37.14 -6.41
C LEU A 345 17.11 37.31 -7.06
N LEU A 346 17.62 36.27 -7.74
CA LEU A 346 18.91 36.32 -8.41
C LEU A 346 18.93 37.36 -9.53
N ALA A 347 17.80 37.56 -10.22
CA ALA A 347 17.68 38.58 -11.27
C ALA A 347 17.61 40.01 -10.70
N GLU A 348 16.80 40.24 -9.67
CA GLU A 348 16.60 41.57 -9.06
C GLU A 348 17.86 42.12 -8.40
N HIS A 349 18.67 41.24 -7.81
CA HIS A 349 19.91 41.60 -7.11
C HIS A 349 21.18 41.35 -7.94
N ARG A 350 21.06 41.18 -9.26
CA ARG A 350 22.18 40.84 -10.14
C ARG A 350 23.40 41.76 -9.95
N ASP A 351 23.21 43.07 -10.02
CA ASP A 351 24.35 44.01 -10.00
C ASP A 351 25.08 44.02 -8.65
N GLU A 352 24.34 43.82 -7.56
CA GLU A 352 24.88 43.61 -6.21
C GLU A 352 25.71 42.31 -6.16
N TYR A 353 25.19 41.24 -6.73
CA TYR A 353 25.79 39.91 -6.69
C TYR A 353 27.02 39.78 -7.59
N VAL A 354 26.98 40.36 -8.80
CA VAL A 354 28.13 40.44 -9.71
C VAL A 354 29.21 41.35 -9.13
N GLY A 355 28.84 42.52 -8.60
CA GLY A 355 29.79 43.48 -8.04
C GLY A 355 30.56 42.96 -6.82
N ARG A 356 29.96 42.04 -6.06
CA ARG A 356 30.60 41.40 -4.91
C ARG A 356 31.49 40.21 -5.29
N TRP A 357 31.26 39.60 -6.45
CA TRP A 357 31.95 38.38 -6.89
C TRP A 357 32.40 38.48 -8.35
N SER A 358 31.68 37.83 -9.26
CA SER A 358 31.96 37.87 -10.69
C SER A 358 30.72 37.52 -11.50
N GLU A 359 30.77 37.86 -12.78
CA GLU A 359 29.73 37.53 -13.76
C GLU A 359 29.55 36.00 -13.88
N GLU A 360 30.65 35.24 -13.84
CA GLU A 360 30.65 33.79 -13.98
C GLU A 360 29.96 33.10 -12.80
N ALA A 361 30.21 33.57 -11.57
CA ALA A 361 29.61 33.00 -10.36
C ALA A 361 28.10 33.26 -10.31
N TRP A 362 27.66 34.47 -10.65
CA TRP A 362 26.24 34.79 -10.77
C TRP A 362 25.56 33.96 -11.88
N THR A 363 26.20 33.83 -13.04
CA THR A 363 25.69 33.05 -14.18
C THR A 363 25.48 31.58 -13.80
N ALA A 364 26.43 30.98 -13.07
CA ALA A 364 26.30 29.61 -12.59
C ALA A 364 25.12 29.44 -11.61
N ALA A 365 24.96 30.37 -10.66
CA ALA A 365 23.85 30.35 -9.71
C ALA A 365 22.48 30.56 -10.40
N ALA A 366 22.39 31.50 -11.35
CA ALA A 366 21.19 31.78 -12.11
C ALA A 366 20.78 30.58 -13.00
N GLN A 367 21.75 29.94 -13.66
CA GLN A 367 21.50 28.74 -14.46
C GLN A 367 21.04 27.56 -13.59
N ALA A 368 21.64 27.39 -12.42
CA ALA A 368 21.22 26.35 -11.47
C ALA A 368 19.79 26.58 -10.96
N ALA A 369 19.44 27.82 -10.59
CA ALA A 369 18.09 28.17 -10.15
C ALA A 369 17.04 27.99 -11.26
N ALA A 370 17.37 28.37 -12.50
CA ALA A 370 16.50 28.17 -13.66
C ALA A 370 16.28 26.68 -13.97
N THR A 371 17.32 25.85 -13.83
CA THR A 371 17.24 24.39 -13.98
C THR A 371 16.35 23.78 -12.90
N MET A 372 16.46 24.26 -11.66
CA MET A 372 15.62 23.82 -10.55
C MET A 372 14.14 24.22 -10.74
N ARG A 373 13.85 25.43 -11.24
CA ARG A 373 12.49 25.82 -11.62
C ARG A 373 11.89 24.91 -12.69
N ALA A 374 12.63 24.70 -13.78
CA ALA A 374 12.20 23.84 -14.90
C ALA A 374 11.90 22.40 -14.43
N PHE A 375 12.63 21.92 -13.43
CA PHE A 375 12.39 20.63 -12.80
C PHE A 375 11.05 20.55 -12.07
N PHE A 376 10.74 21.50 -11.18
CA PHE A 376 9.47 21.48 -10.45
C PHE A 376 8.26 21.68 -11.36
N GLU A 377 8.43 22.42 -12.46
CA GLU A 377 7.44 22.55 -13.53
C GLU A 377 7.21 21.21 -14.26
N ALA A 378 8.29 20.52 -14.65
CA ALA A 378 8.22 19.22 -15.32
C ALA A 378 7.69 18.10 -14.41
N ALA A 379 8.10 18.07 -13.14
CA ALA A 379 7.64 17.10 -12.16
C ALA A 379 6.14 17.25 -11.88
N ASP A 380 5.63 18.49 -11.84
CA ASP A 380 4.20 18.72 -11.69
C ASP A 380 3.39 18.35 -12.93
N ALA A 381 3.89 18.69 -14.12
CA ALA A 381 3.29 18.26 -15.37
C ALA A 381 3.21 16.73 -15.44
N PHE A 382 4.25 16.01 -14.97
CA PHE A 382 4.29 14.55 -14.93
C PHE A 382 3.25 13.95 -13.98
N VAL A 383 3.12 14.49 -12.76
CA VAL A 383 2.07 14.07 -11.81
C VAL A 383 0.67 14.46 -12.31
N GLY A 384 0.52 15.66 -12.87
CA GLY A 384 -0.73 16.16 -13.45
C GLY A 384 -1.19 15.42 -14.70
N MET A 385 -0.29 14.71 -15.39
CA MET A 385 -0.61 13.80 -16.50
C MET A 385 -1.07 12.41 -16.04
N GLY A 386 -1.10 12.12 -14.73
CA GLY A 386 -1.56 10.83 -14.19
C GLY A 386 -0.67 9.64 -14.58
N ALA A 387 0.60 9.86 -14.92
CA ALA A 387 1.47 8.84 -15.51
C ALA A 387 1.75 7.64 -14.58
N LEU A 388 1.69 7.82 -13.25
CA LEU A 388 1.80 6.75 -12.25
C LEU A 388 0.48 6.01 -12.05
N ASP A 389 -0.65 6.74 -12.03
CA ASP A 389 -2.00 6.18 -12.00
C ASP A 389 -2.37 5.44 -13.30
N ALA A 390 -1.54 5.55 -14.35
CA ALA A 390 -1.65 4.87 -15.64
C ALA A 390 -0.74 3.63 -15.74
N MET A 391 0.03 3.31 -14.70
CA MET A 391 0.87 2.11 -14.66
C MET A 391 0.08 0.87 -14.21
N PRO A 392 0.19 -0.27 -14.91
CA PRO A 392 -0.44 -1.51 -14.46
C PRO A 392 0.02 -1.89 -13.05
N ASN A 393 -0.93 -2.09 -12.13
CA ASN A 393 -0.63 -2.59 -10.78
C ASN A 393 -0.45 -4.11 -10.84
N VAL A 394 0.74 -4.55 -11.30
CA VAL A 394 1.10 -5.96 -11.49
C VAL A 394 0.97 -6.73 -10.18
N ARG A 395 1.45 -6.19 -9.05
CA ARG A 395 1.39 -6.87 -7.74
C ARG A 395 -0.04 -7.19 -7.36
N ASP A 396 -0.95 -6.23 -7.41
CA ASP A 396 -2.35 -6.43 -7.04
C ASP A 396 -3.10 -7.38 -7.99
N ARG A 397 -2.81 -7.31 -9.30
CA ARG A 397 -3.33 -8.29 -10.27
C ARG A 397 -2.89 -9.70 -9.90
N CYS A 398 -1.59 -9.91 -9.65
CA CYS A 398 -1.04 -11.21 -9.28
C CYS A 398 -1.62 -11.70 -7.94
N MET A 399 -1.85 -10.82 -6.95
CA MET A 399 -2.51 -11.20 -5.69
C MET A 399 -3.93 -11.69 -5.92
N ALA A 400 -4.70 -11.02 -6.80
CA ALA A 400 -6.05 -11.46 -7.16
C ALA A 400 -6.05 -12.80 -7.92
N GLU A 401 -5.07 -13.03 -8.80
CA GLU A 401 -4.88 -14.32 -9.49
C GLU A 401 -4.54 -15.44 -8.50
N ASN A 402 -3.69 -15.16 -7.50
CA ASN A 402 -3.35 -16.12 -6.45
C ASN A 402 -4.57 -16.46 -5.58
N ILE A 403 -5.40 -15.48 -5.23
CA ILE A 403 -6.67 -15.71 -4.51
C ILE A 403 -7.60 -16.60 -5.35
N ALA A 404 -7.75 -16.31 -6.64
CA ALA A 404 -8.58 -17.12 -7.53
C ALA A 404 -8.08 -18.57 -7.61
N TRP A 405 -6.77 -18.77 -7.75
CA TRP A 405 -6.18 -20.11 -7.76
C TRP A 405 -6.37 -20.87 -6.44
N ILE A 406 -6.22 -20.19 -5.29
CA ILE A 406 -6.48 -20.80 -3.97
C ILE A 406 -7.92 -21.30 -3.90
N LEU A 407 -8.90 -20.46 -4.30
CA LEU A 407 -10.31 -20.84 -4.32
C LEU A 407 -10.59 -22.00 -5.27
N ASP A 408 -10.03 -21.98 -6.48
CA ASP A 408 -10.20 -23.06 -7.46
C ASP A 408 -9.64 -24.39 -6.94
N ARG A 409 -8.49 -24.35 -6.24
CA ARG A 409 -7.86 -25.52 -5.61
C ARG A 409 -8.72 -26.08 -4.48
N GLU A 410 -9.30 -25.23 -3.65
CA GLU A 410 -10.16 -25.66 -2.53
C GLU A 410 -11.55 -26.12 -2.98
N GLY A 411 -11.96 -25.72 -4.19
CA GLY A 411 -13.17 -26.17 -4.85
C GLY A 411 -14.29 -25.12 -4.87
N PRO A 412 -15.40 -25.41 -5.58
CA PRO A 412 -16.45 -24.41 -5.86
C PRO A 412 -17.15 -23.88 -4.61
N ASP A 413 -17.22 -24.68 -3.54
CA ASP A 413 -17.87 -24.32 -2.27
C ASP A 413 -16.92 -23.56 -1.32
N ALA A 414 -15.65 -23.39 -1.69
CA ALA A 414 -14.69 -22.66 -0.86
C ALA A 414 -15.09 -21.20 -0.71
N ARG A 415 -15.01 -20.72 0.53
CA ARG A 415 -15.23 -19.33 0.91
C ARG A 415 -14.01 -18.80 1.66
N MET A 416 -13.56 -17.61 1.31
CA MET A 416 -12.27 -17.06 1.71
C MET A 416 -12.39 -15.68 2.36
N VAL A 417 -11.75 -15.52 3.52
CA VAL A 417 -11.46 -14.22 4.11
C VAL A 417 -10.13 -13.73 3.54
N VAL A 418 -10.11 -12.52 2.98
CA VAL A 418 -8.91 -11.89 2.40
C VAL A 418 -8.50 -10.70 3.27
N TRP A 419 -7.36 -10.79 3.95
CA TRP A 419 -6.84 -9.75 4.84
C TRP A 419 -5.74 -8.95 4.16
N ALA A 420 -6.00 -7.68 3.85
CA ALA A 420 -4.99 -6.76 3.30
C ALA A 420 -5.21 -5.33 3.79
N HIS A 421 -4.31 -4.42 3.41
CA HIS A 421 -4.54 -2.98 3.54
C HIS A 421 -5.79 -2.52 2.76
N ASN A 422 -6.47 -1.46 3.24
CA ASN A 422 -7.64 -0.85 2.58
C ASN A 422 -7.39 -0.56 1.09
N GLY A 423 -6.18 -0.11 0.77
CA GLY A 423 -5.75 0.21 -0.60
C GLY A 423 -5.70 -0.99 -1.54
N HIS A 424 -5.53 -2.22 -1.02
CA HIS A 424 -5.53 -3.44 -1.82
C HIS A 424 -6.95 -4.01 -1.99
N ILE A 425 -7.80 -3.95 -0.97
CA ILE A 425 -9.14 -4.54 -1.03
C ILE A 425 -10.20 -3.66 -1.72
N MET A 426 -9.95 -2.37 -1.93
CA MET A 426 -10.94 -1.49 -2.55
C MET A 426 -11.35 -1.99 -3.95
N ALA A 427 -12.65 -1.92 -4.26
CA ALA A 427 -13.25 -2.51 -5.46
C ALA A 427 -13.31 -1.57 -6.68
N ARG A 428 -12.68 -0.40 -6.60
CA ARG A 428 -12.58 0.52 -7.72
C ARG A 428 -11.15 1.00 -7.93
N PRO A 429 -10.72 1.12 -9.20
CA PRO A 429 -9.43 1.68 -9.49
C PRO A 429 -9.51 3.21 -9.50
N SER A 430 -8.37 3.87 -9.27
CA SER A 430 -8.22 5.30 -9.54
C SER A 430 -8.28 5.60 -11.05
N ALA A 431 -7.87 4.64 -11.91
CA ALA A 431 -8.00 4.69 -13.37
C ALA A 431 -8.09 3.29 -14.05
N PRO A 432 -8.60 3.14 -15.28
CA PRO A 432 -8.70 1.82 -15.94
C PRO A 432 -7.33 1.14 -16.13
N GLY A 433 -7.23 -0.14 -15.76
CA GLY A 433 -6.01 -0.95 -15.93
C GLY A 433 -4.97 -0.80 -14.81
N THR A 434 -5.22 0.05 -13.81
CA THR A 434 -4.30 0.34 -12.70
C THR A 434 -4.89 -0.05 -11.35
N GLY A 435 -5.86 -0.95 -11.40
CA GLY A 435 -6.73 -1.21 -10.28
C GLY A 435 -6.09 -2.00 -9.14
N PRO A 436 -6.55 -1.75 -7.91
CA PRO A 436 -6.22 -2.56 -6.75
C PRO A 436 -6.71 -4.00 -6.91
N MET A 437 -6.25 -4.87 -6.02
CA MET A 437 -6.60 -6.30 -6.02
C MET A 437 -8.11 -6.47 -5.95
N GLY A 438 -8.79 -5.68 -5.10
CA GLY A 438 -10.23 -5.70 -4.93
C GLY A 438 -11.03 -5.33 -6.19
N ASP A 439 -10.49 -4.50 -7.08
CA ASP A 439 -11.12 -4.19 -8.36
C ASP A 439 -11.05 -5.39 -9.32
N THR A 440 -9.91 -6.10 -9.34
CA THR A 440 -9.80 -7.36 -10.08
C THR A 440 -10.75 -8.42 -9.49
N LEU A 441 -10.78 -8.58 -8.17
CA LEU A 441 -11.70 -9.50 -7.50
C LEU A 441 -13.17 -9.13 -7.79
N ARG A 442 -13.53 -7.84 -7.78
CA ARG A 442 -14.88 -7.39 -8.11
C ARG A 442 -15.26 -7.72 -9.55
N ARG A 443 -14.36 -7.57 -10.52
CA ARG A 443 -14.62 -7.94 -11.91
C ARG A 443 -14.78 -9.45 -12.09
N THR A 444 -14.00 -10.25 -11.37
CA THR A 444 -13.99 -11.71 -11.49
C THR A 444 -15.17 -12.36 -10.76
N PHE A 445 -15.47 -11.90 -9.54
CA PHE A 445 -16.43 -12.54 -8.64
C PHE A 445 -17.74 -11.74 -8.47
N GLY A 446 -17.81 -10.50 -8.98
CA GLY A 446 -19.03 -9.71 -8.97
C GLY A 446 -19.57 -9.46 -7.55
N ALA A 447 -20.79 -9.91 -7.28
CA ALA A 447 -21.42 -9.77 -5.96
C ALA A 447 -20.86 -10.74 -4.91
N ASP A 448 -20.14 -11.78 -5.32
CA ASP A 448 -19.55 -12.76 -4.39
C ASP A 448 -18.31 -12.19 -3.66
N TYR A 449 -17.84 -11.01 -4.04
CA TYR A 449 -16.78 -10.27 -3.35
C TYR A 449 -17.36 -9.09 -2.56
N VAL A 450 -17.15 -9.09 -1.25
CA VAL A 450 -17.57 -8.01 -0.34
C VAL A 450 -16.33 -7.35 0.28
N PRO A 451 -15.92 -6.16 -0.19
CA PRO A 451 -14.84 -5.37 0.40
C PRO A 451 -15.32 -4.57 1.62
N VAL A 452 -14.60 -4.70 2.73
CA VAL A 452 -14.88 -4.10 4.03
C VAL A 452 -13.74 -3.14 4.40
N GLY A 453 -13.98 -1.84 4.28
CA GLY A 453 -13.02 -0.80 4.64
C GLY A 453 -13.00 -0.52 6.13
N PHE A 454 -11.83 -0.25 6.70
CA PHE A 454 -11.69 0.14 8.10
C PHE A 454 -11.32 1.62 8.23
N LEU A 455 -11.84 2.28 9.26
CA LEU A 455 -11.63 3.71 9.55
C LEU A 455 -11.34 3.89 11.05
N PHE A 456 -10.61 4.95 11.39
CA PHE A 456 -10.45 5.34 12.80
C PHE A 456 -10.26 6.84 12.99
N ASP A 457 -10.77 7.37 14.11
CA ASP A 457 -10.69 8.80 14.38
C ASP A 457 -9.38 9.23 15.05
N ARG A 458 -8.99 8.58 16.15
CA ARG A 458 -7.78 8.91 16.93
C ARG A 458 -7.18 7.68 17.61
N GLY A 459 -6.00 7.85 18.17
CA GLY A 459 -5.34 6.81 18.97
C GLY A 459 -4.02 6.36 18.38
N GLY A 460 -3.57 5.18 18.81
CA GLY A 460 -2.24 4.68 18.52
C GLY A 460 -2.20 3.51 17.54
N PHE A 461 -1.03 3.35 16.92
CA PHE A 461 -0.70 2.27 16.00
C PHE A 461 0.82 2.01 16.04
N GLN A 462 1.28 0.89 15.51
CA GLN A 462 2.69 0.60 15.24
C GLN A 462 3.05 0.97 13.80
N ALA A 463 4.25 1.50 13.58
CA ALA A 463 4.83 1.62 12.24
C ALA A 463 6.35 1.67 12.32
N ILE A 464 7.02 1.42 11.20
CA ILE A 464 8.45 1.74 11.08
C ILE A 464 8.59 3.26 11.00
N TRP A 465 9.34 3.82 11.94
CA TRP A 465 9.66 5.24 11.92
C TRP A 465 10.49 5.61 10.68
N ARG A 466 10.12 6.71 10.04
CA ARG A 466 11.00 7.42 9.11
C ARG A 466 11.13 8.89 9.49
N PRO A 467 12.34 9.47 9.31
CA PRO A 467 12.55 10.88 9.56
C PRO A 467 11.68 11.72 8.62
N GLY A 468 11.14 12.82 9.17
CA GLY A 468 10.59 13.89 8.35
C GLY A 468 11.67 14.65 7.56
N PRO A 469 11.27 15.61 6.71
CA PRO A 469 12.20 16.43 5.92
C PRO A 469 13.29 17.12 6.74
N ASP A 470 12.98 17.44 8.01
CA ASP A 470 13.85 18.21 8.91
C ASP A 470 14.46 17.35 10.04
N GLU A 471 14.30 16.03 9.99
CA GLU A 471 14.81 15.11 11.02
C GLU A 471 16.01 14.29 10.51
N ALA A 472 17.06 14.18 11.32
CA ALA A 472 18.20 13.32 10.99
C ALA A 472 17.83 11.84 11.17
N TRP A 473 18.26 10.98 10.24
CA TRP A 473 18.17 9.53 10.40
C TRP A 473 19.02 9.08 11.59
N ASP A 474 18.44 8.33 12.52
CA ASP A 474 19.09 7.91 13.76
C ASP A 474 19.81 6.55 13.68
N GLY A 475 19.86 5.94 12.48
CA GLY A 475 20.76 4.83 12.18
C GLY A 475 20.09 3.50 11.86
N ALA A 476 18.80 3.27 12.15
CA ALA A 476 18.10 2.04 11.78
C ALA A 476 16.56 2.21 11.69
N PRO A 477 15.86 1.46 10.81
CA PRO A 477 14.41 1.40 10.86
C PRO A 477 13.97 0.84 12.22
N ALA A 478 13.28 1.66 13.00
CA ALA A 478 12.79 1.28 14.31
C ALA A 478 11.26 1.14 14.26
N LEU A 479 10.76 -0.03 14.65
CA LEU A 479 9.35 -0.22 14.93
C LEU A 479 8.98 0.60 16.18
N ARG A 480 8.03 1.53 16.05
CA ARG A 480 7.63 2.42 17.14
C ARG A 480 6.11 2.53 17.26
N PRO A 481 5.61 2.67 18.50
CA PRO A 481 4.25 3.10 18.70
C PRO A 481 4.13 4.58 18.37
N PHE A 482 3.10 4.93 17.63
CA PHE A 482 2.71 6.30 17.35
C PHE A 482 1.32 6.57 17.91
N THR A 483 0.97 7.85 18.01
CA THR A 483 -0.38 8.29 18.37
C THR A 483 -0.72 9.50 17.54
N VAL A 484 -1.92 9.51 16.98
CA VAL A 484 -2.46 10.60 16.17
C VAL A 484 -3.69 11.18 16.83
N GLY A 485 -3.89 12.48 16.61
CA GLY A 485 -5.03 13.23 17.16
C GLY A 485 -6.36 12.89 16.47
N ALA A 486 -7.39 13.67 16.79
CA ALA A 486 -8.66 13.65 16.09
C ALA A 486 -8.49 13.84 14.59
N SER A 487 -9.30 13.16 13.80
CA SER A 487 -9.31 13.34 12.35
C SER A 487 -9.80 14.74 11.98
N ALA A 488 -9.20 15.31 10.93
CA ALA A 488 -9.51 16.67 10.51
C ALA A 488 -10.96 16.80 10.01
N PRO A 489 -11.64 17.95 10.24
CA PRO A 489 -12.94 18.21 9.65
C PRO A 489 -12.94 18.02 8.12
N GLY A 490 -14.03 17.47 7.59
CA GLY A 490 -14.16 17.20 6.16
C GLY A 490 -13.68 15.82 5.70
N THR A 491 -13.05 15.04 6.58
CA THR A 491 -12.63 13.65 6.33
C THR A 491 -13.77 12.66 6.55
N HIS A 492 -13.65 11.46 5.95
CA HIS A 492 -14.58 10.36 6.25
C HIS A 492 -14.50 9.96 7.72
N ASP A 493 -13.29 9.81 8.26
CA ASP A 493 -13.05 9.43 9.66
C ASP A 493 -13.76 10.39 10.64
N ALA A 494 -13.64 11.71 10.42
CA ALA A 494 -14.31 12.71 11.26
C ALA A 494 -15.84 12.67 11.14
N ALA A 495 -16.40 12.29 9.99
CA ALA A 495 -17.85 12.14 9.83
C ALA A 495 -18.42 10.99 10.67
N PHE A 496 -17.70 9.86 10.71
CA PHE A 496 -18.04 8.74 11.60
C PHE A 496 -17.84 9.12 13.07
N ALA A 497 -16.74 9.81 13.41
CA ALA A 497 -16.49 10.29 14.77
C ALA A 497 -17.61 11.20 15.30
N ALA A 498 -18.16 12.07 14.44
CA ALA A 498 -19.25 12.98 14.80
C ALA A 498 -20.57 12.27 15.18
N THR A 499 -20.71 10.98 14.89
CA THR A 499 -21.89 10.21 15.34
C THR A 499 -21.94 10.01 16.85
N GLY A 500 -20.77 10.02 17.51
CA GLY A 500 -20.60 9.66 18.92
C GLY A 500 -20.54 8.15 19.17
N LEU A 501 -20.57 7.32 18.13
CA LEU A 501 -20.45 5.86 18.26
C LEU A 501 -18.99 5.47 18.50
N ALA A 502 -18.74 4.66 19.53
CA ALA A 502 -17.39 4.18 19.81
C ALA A 502 -16.89 3.27 18.69
N ARG A 503 -17.76 2.38 18.19
CA ARG A 503 -17.45 1.43 17.12
C ARG A 503 -18.73 1.06 16.38
N CYS A 504 -18.67 0.91 15.07
CA CYS A 504 -19.84 0.51 14.29
C CYS A 504 -19.48 -0.07 12.92
N ILE A 505 -20.44 -0.77 12.34
CA ILE A 505 -20.42 -1.29 10.97
C ILE A 505 -21.53 -0.57 10.19
N VAL A 506 -21.24 -0.13 8.97
CA VAL A 506 -22.21 0.55 8.09
C VAL A 506 -22.21 -0.13 6.73
N ASP A 507 -23.40 -0.43 6.21
CA ASP A 507 -23.59 -0.89 4.84
C ASP A 507 -23.64 0.29 3.87
N LEU A 508 -22.55 0.54 3.17
CA LEU A 508 -22.40 1.66 2.23
C LEU A 508 -23.21 1.44 0.95
N ARG A 509 -23.67 0.22 0.66
CA ARG A 509 -24.54 -0.05 -0.49
C ARG A 509 -25.92 0.58 -0.31
N THR A 510 -26.29 0.88 0.94
CA THR A 510 -27.54 1.57 1.29
C THR A 510 -27.47 3.10 1.16
N VAL A 511 -26.30 3.66 0.83
CA VAL A 511 -26.14 5.10 0.57
C VAL A 511 -27.12 5.53 -0.53
N PRO A 512 -27.96 6.57 -0.29
CA PRO A 512 -28.88 7.12 -1.29
C PRO A 512 -28.14 7.49 -2.58
N ARG A 513 -28.85 7.46 -3.72
CA ARG A 513 -28.26 7.77 -5.04
C ARG A 513 -28.23 9.27 -5.38
N GLU A 514 -28.77 10.12 -4.50
CA GLU A 514 -28.83 11.56 -4.66
C GLU A 514 -28.75 12.30 -3.31
N GLY A 515 -28.48 13.60 -3.37
CA GLY A 515 -28.43 14.48 -2.20
C GLY A 515 -27.12 14.43 -1.41
N ALA A 516 -27.09 15.14 -0.27
CA ALA A 516 -25.86 15.39 0.48
C ALA A 516 -25.14 14.10 0.96
N VAL A 517 -25.89 13.02 1.24
CA VAL A 517 -25.32 11.73 1.65
C VAL A 517 -24.62 11.05 0.47
N ASN A 518 -25.24 11.04 -0.71
CA ASN A 518 -24.62 10.56 -1.94
C ASN A 518 -23.33 11.32 -2.24
N ASP A 519 -23.42 12.65 -2.24
CA ASP A 519 -22.31 13.53 -2.58
C ASP A 519 -21.15 13.38 -1.59
N TRP A 520 -21.46 13.07 -0.32
CA TRP A 520 -20.44 12.82 0.69
C TRP A 520 -19.65 11.54 0.42
N PHE A 521 -20.34 10.42 0.17
CA PHE A 521 -19.69 9.10 0.10
C PHE A 521 -19.22 8.67 -1.29
N ARG A 522 -19.68 9.33 -2.36
CA ARG A 522 -19.30 9.01 -3.76
C ARG A 522 -18.40 10.06 -4.41
N THR A 523 -17.99 11.09 -3.67
CA THR A 523 -17.02 12.09 -4.13
C THR A 523 -15.75 11.94 -3.32
N PRO A 524 -14.55 12.14 -3.89
CA PRO A 524 -13.29 12.00 -3.17
C PRO A 524 -13.24 12.88 -1.92
N ARG A 525 -12.99 12.25 -0.76
CA ARG A 525 -12.71 12.92 0.52
C ARG A 525 -11.56 12.23 1.23
N SER A 526 -10.79 13.01 1.98
CA SER A 526 -9.65 12.48 2.70
C SER A 526 -10.07 11.41 3.73
N MET A 527 -9.34 10.31 3.75
CA MET A 527 -9.43 9.23 4.73
C MET A 527 -8.01 8.84 5.15
N ARG A 528 -7.81 8.53 6.43
CA ARG A 528 -6.51 8.04 6.90
C ARG A 528 -6.09 6.75 6.20
N THR A 529 -4.82 6.69 5.84
CA THR A 529 -4.17 5.53 5.21
C THR A 529 -2.70 5.49 5.62
N ILE A 530 -2.40 4.72 6.64
CA ILE A 530 -1.07 4.62 7.22
C ILE A 530 -0.51 3.23 6.93
N GLY A 531 0.36 3.12 5.92
CA GLY A 531 1.01 1.86 5.58
C GLY A 531 2.07 1.44 6.61
N ALA A 532 3.12 0.76 6.14
CA ALA A 532 4.12 0.16 7.04
C ALA A 532 5.08 1.18 7.67
N ILE A 533 5.03 2.42 7.23
CA ILE A 533 5.91 3.50 7.68
C ILE A 533 5.08 4.66 8.19
N PHE A 534 5.63 5.41 9.13
CA PHE A 534 5.02 6.64 9.60
C PHE A 534 6.06 7.70 9.97
N SER A 535 5.72 8.96 9.73
CA SER A 535 6.50 10.13 10.11
C SER A 535 5.57 11.15 10.76
N PRO A 536 5.70 11.42 12.07
CA PRO A 536 4.88 12.41 12.77
C PRO A 536 4.97 13.81 12.15
N ALA A 537 6.16 14.22 11.72
CA ALA A 537 6.40 15.50 11.05
C ALA A 537 5.64 15.65 9.72
N ALA A 538 5.20 14.54 9.14
CA ALA A 538 4.50 14.45 7.87
C ALA A 538 3.14 13.73 7.98
N GLU A 539 2.46 13.79 9.13
CA GLU A 539 1.19 13.07 9.39
C GLU A 539 0.16 13.29 8.26
N ARG A 540 0.03 14.53 7.76
CA ARG A 540 -0.88 14.91 6.66
C ARG A 540 -0.67 14.11 5.36
N ASN A 541 0.49 13.51 5.17
CA ASN A 541 0.80 12.69 3.99
C ASN A 541 0.27 11.25 4.11
N PHE A 542 -0.24 10.86 5.28
CA PHE A 542 -0.81 9.54 5.54
C PHE A 542 -2.34 9.56 5.48
N ALA A 543 -2.85 10.27 4.48
CA ALA A 543 -4.26 10.36 4.15
C ALA A 543 -4.42 10.42 2.62
N THR A 544 -5.49 9.82 2.08
CA THR A 544 -5.73 9.75 0.63
C THR A 544 -7.17 10.15 0.32
N PRO A 545 -7.45 10.79 -0.84
CA PRO A 545 -8.81 10.98 -1.31
C PRO A 545 -9.48 9.65 -1.63
N VAL A 546 -10.64 9.39 -1.00
CA VAL A 546 -11.41 8.15 -1.10
C VAL A 546 -12.84 8.45 -1.51
N GLU A 547 -13.39 7.66 -2.42
CA GLU A 547 -14.83 7.60 -2.69
C GLU A 547 -15.42 6.41 -1.92
N LEU A 548 -15.70 6.58 -0.63
CA LEU A 548 -15.91 5.47 0.30
C LEU A 548 -16.94 4.44 -0.17
N ALA A 549 -18.11 4.88 -0.67
CA ALA A 549 -19.19 4.00 -1.15
C ALA A 549 -18.98 3.49 -2.60
N ASN A 550 -17.89 3.87 -3.24
CA ASN A 550 -17.43 3.29 -4.50
C ASN A 550 -16.26 2.31 -4.27
N TRP A 551 -15.51 2.46 -3.17
CA TRP A 551 -14.37 1.62 -2.82
C TRP A 551 -14.79 0.39 -2.01
N PHE A 552 -15.73 0.55 -1.09
CA PHE A 552 -16.13 -0.50 -0.15
C PHE A 552 -17.64 -0.71 -0.15
N ASP A 553 -18.06 -1.94 0.12
CA ASP A 553 -19.46 -2.29 0.37
C ASP A 553 -19.81 -1.99 1.82
N LEU A 554 -18.90 -2.32 2.75
CA LEU A 554 -19.07 -2.12 4.18
C LEU A 554 -17.94 -1.25 4.74
N ALA A 555 -18.25 -0.47 5.78
CA ALA A 555 -17.27 0.29 6.55
C ALA A 555 -17.33 -0.10 8.02
N ILE A 556 -16.18 -0.35 8.63
CA ILE A 556 -16.02 -0.57 10.08
C ILE A 556 -15.23 0.59 10.66
N PHE A 557 -15.79 1.25 11.66
CA PHE A 557 -15.19 2.43 12.29
C PHE A 557 -14.82 2.17 13.75
N PHE A 558 -13.69 2.74 14.16
CA PHE A 558 -13.22 2.83 15.55
C PHE A 558 -12.98 4.29 15.97
N ALA A 559 -13.63 4.75 17.02
CA ALA A 559 -13.39 6.08 17.57
C ALA A 559 -11.96 6.19 18.13
N GLU A 560 -11.51 5.17 18.85
CA GLU A 560 -10.19 5.12 19.47
C GLU A 560 -9.49 3.80 19.19
N THR A 561 -8.17 3.86 19.06
CA THR A 561 -7.30 2.72 18.73
C THR A 561 -6.03 2.73 19.58
N THR A 562 -5.38 1.57 19.69
CA THR A 562 -4.11 1.39 20.38
C THR A 562 -3.09 0.63 19.50
N PRO A 563 -1.78 0.79 19.77
CA PRO A 563 -0.76 0.08 18.99
C PRO A 563 -0.90 -1.44 19.11
N ALA A 564 -0.85 -2.12 17.97
CA ALA A 564 -0.67 -3.56 17.89
C ALA A 564 0.55 -4.00 18.71
N ARG A 565 0.50 -5.22 19.24
CA ARG A 565 1.52 -5.71 20.16
C ARG A 565 2.49 -6.58 19.36
N PRO A 566 3.75 -6.15 19.16
CA PRO A 566 4.71 -6.97 18.42
C PRO A 566 4.92 -8.30 19.14
N ALA A 567 4.96 -9.40 18.37
CA ALA A 567 5.26 -10.73 18.90
C ALA A 567 6.69 -10.78 19.48
N ARG A 568 7.01 -11.81 20.26
CA ARG A 568 8.29 -11.83 21.01
C ARG A 568 9.49 -11.76 20.07
N LEU A 569 9.47 -12.53 18.98
CA LEU A 569 10.57 -12.56 18.01
C LEU A 569 10.75 -11.21 17.30
N THR A 570 9.66 -10.51 17.00
CA THR A 570 9.69 -9.12 16.49
C THR A 570 10.33 -8.17 17.50
N ARG A 571 10.00 -8.29 18.79
CA ARG A 571 10.58 -7.44 19.84
C ARG A 571 12.09 -7.64 19.92
N GLU A 572 12.54 -8.89 19.88
CA GLU A 572 13.96 -9.23 19.87
C GLU A 572 14.67 -8.62 18.64
N GLN A 573 14.06 -8.71 17.45
CA GLN A 573 14.58 -8.13 16.20
C GLN A 573 14.74 -6.60 16.25
N PHE A 574 13.74 -5.90 16.78
CA PHE A 574 13.75 -4.43 16.87
C PHE A 574 14.34 -3.91 18.20
N GLY A 575 15.00 -4.77 18.99
CA GLY A 575 15.63 -4.39 20.25
C GLY A 575 14.67 -3.85 21.31
N MET A 576 13.38 -4.19 21.22
CA MET A 576 12.37 -3.79 22.19
C MET A 576 12.50 -4.66 23.45
N PRO A 577 12.32 -4.09 24.66
CA PRO A 577 12.46 -4.85 25.90
C PRO A 577 11.48 -6.04 25.92
N PRO A 578 11.83 -7.21 26.49
CA PRO A 578 10.86 -8.28 26.68
C PRO A 578 9.69 -7.80 27.53
N ARG A 579 8.49 -8.31 27.26
CA ARG A 579 7.34 -8.00 28.11
C ARG A 579 7.58 -8.57 29.51
N ARG A 580 7.12 -7.84 30.53
CA ARG A 580 6.95 -8.42 31.85
C ARG A 580 5.70 -9.28 31.77
N ASP A 581 5.86 -10.59 31.93
CA ASP A 581 4.73 -11.50 32.06
C ASP A 581 3.86 -11.00 33.23
N GLY A 582 2.62 -10.63 32.92
CA GLY A 582 1.64 -10.09 33.85
C GLY A 582 0.70 -11.17 34.35
#